data_AF-A0A935SV88-F1
#
_entry.id   AF-A0A935SV88-F1
#
_cell.length_a   1.000
_cell.length_b   1.000
_cell.length_c   1.000
_cell.angle_alpha   90.00
_cell.angle_beta   90.00
_cell.angle_gamma   90.00
#
_symmetry.space_group_name_H-M   'P 1'
#
loop_
_entity.id
_entity.type
_entity.pdbx_description
1 polymer ?
#
loop_
_entity_poly.entity_id
_entity_poly.type
_entity_poly.pdbx_seq_one_letter_code
_entity_poly.pdbx_strand_id
1 'polypeptide(L)'
;MTHTARSLDINEDKMHAFLGKVVGDFGASLSTVLGYIGQKLGLYEALADSDGMTPAELAEKTGTTERYVREWLVNQAAGEYVYYDPATGKFSMLPEQAVALTDEDSPFYVGGGFYVIKAMANAQPRIEDAFVNGGGMLWREHDSDLFVGTEKFFRPGYTAHLVNEWIPAMTGIKEKLEAGAKVADVGCGHGASTIIMAKAFPNSQFYGYDNHEASIATAKKKAEAAGLSDRVHFSVASASDFPSNGYDLICFFDCLHDMGDPHGAAKHACETLAPRGSCMIVEPMAGNTVEENFNIIGRTFSGASTLCCTANSLALGGPALGAVAPEDALKEVVMSGGFAEFRRASETPFNRIYEARL
;
A
#
# COMPACT_ATOMS: atom_id res chain seq x y z
N MET A 1 25.45 40.96 -24.58
CA MET A 1 24.05 40.59 -24.34
C MET A 1 23.85 40.60 -22.84
N THR A 2 23.10 41.58 -22.36
CA THR A 2 22.80 41.83 -20.95
C THR A 2 21.86 40.76 -20.42
N HIS A 3 22.33 39.94 -19.47
CA HIS A 3 21.44 39.16 -18.62
C HIS A 3 20.61 40.14 -17.79
N THR A 4 19.34 40.31 -18.15
CA THR A 4 18.34 40.88 -17.26
C THR A 4 18.16 39.91 -16.10
N ALA A 5 18.87 40.17 -15.00
CA ALA A 5 18.51 39.60 -13.71
C ALA A 5 17.06 40.00 -13.43
N ARG A 6 16.14 39.03 -13.41
CA ARG A 6 14.80 39.23 -12.85
C ARG A 6 15.03 39.65 -11.39
N SER A 7 14.77 40.92 -11.03
CA SER A 7 14.60 41.24 -9.62
C SER A 7 13.33 40.51 -9.18
N LEU A 8 13.51 39.44 -8.42
CA LEU A 8 12.41 38.76 -7.76
C LEU A 8 12.06 39.64 -6.56
N ASP A 9 11.10 40.56 -6.73
CA ASP A 9 10.49 41.20 -5.57
C ASP A 9 9.80 40.09 -4.77
N ILE A 10 10.43 39.72 -3.66
CA ILE A 10 9.91 38.69 -2.76
C ILE A 10 8.70 39.29 -2.04
N ASN A 11 7.55 38.64 -2.21
CA ASN A 11 6.38 38.93 -1.39
C ASN A 11 6.55 38.23 -0.03
N GLU A 12 6.73 39.02 1.03
CA GLU A 12 7.01 38.51 2.39
C GLU A 12 5.90 37.60 2.91
N ASP A 13 4.62 37.91 2.67
CA ASP A 13 3.50 37.07 3.09
C ASP A 13 3.53 35.69 2.42
N LYS A 14 3.79 35.65 1.11
CA LYS A 14 3.94 34.39 0.37
C LYS A 14 5.17 33.60 0.83
N MET A 15 6.25 34.30 1.17
CA MET A 15 7.45 33.67 1.73
C MET A 15 7.15 33.02 3.08
N HIS A 16 6.50 33.74 4.00
CA HIS A 16 6.13 33.21 5.32
C HIS A 16 5.16 32.03 5.23
N ALA A 17 4.15 32.10 4.35
CA ALA A 17 3.23 30.99 4.11
C ALA A 17 3.96 29.74 3.60
N PHE A 18 4.89 29.92 2.65
CA PHE A 18 5.67 28.80 2.12
C PHE A 18 6.64 28.22 3.16
N LEU A 19 7.31 29.05 3.95
CA LEU A 19 8.17 28.60 5.04
C LEU A 19 7.38 27.80 6.09
N GLY A 20 6.17 28.25 6.44
CA GLY A 20 5.28 27.52 7.35
C GLY A 20 4.94 26.13 6.84
N LYS A 21 4.62 26.00 5.55
CA LYS A 21 4.39 24.70 4.90
C LYS A 21 5.63 23.80 4.99
N VAL A 22 6.80 24.31 4.62
CA VAL A 22 8.05 23.53 4.60
C VAL A 22 8.44 23.05 6.01
N VAL A 23 8.35 23.93 7.01
CA VAL A 23 8.62 23.57 8.42
C VAL A 23 7.60 22.55 8.93
N GLY A 24 6.33 22.69 8.54
CA GLY A 24 5.30 21.68 8.82
C GLY A 24 5.64 20.31 8.22
N ASP A 25 6.08 20.27 6.96
CA ASP A 25 6.51 19.03 6.29
C ASP A 25 7.75 18.41 6.99
N PHE A 26 8.68 19.21 7.53
CA PHE A 26 9.80 18.68 8.34
C PHE A 26 9.33 18.02 9.62
N GLY A 27 8.42 18.68 10.36
CA GLY A 27 7.81 18.13 11.56
C GLY A 27 7.09 16.81 11.27
N ALA A 28 6.23 16.81 10.24
CA ALA A 28 5.49 15.62 9.82
C ALA A 28 6.43 14.48 9.39
N SER A 29 7.49 14.76 8.62
CA SER A 29 8.48 13.76 8.20
C SER A 29 9.18 13.11 9.39
N LEU A 30 9.66 13.90 10.36
CA LEU A 30 10.24 13.38 11.60
C LEU A 30 9.21 12.57 12.42
N SER A 31 7.97 13.04 12.50
CA SER A 31 6.88 12.33 13.15
C SER A 31 6.63 10.96 12.51
N THR A 32 6.81 10.78 11.20
CA THR A 32 6.63 9.46 10.56
C THR A 32 7.66 8.43 11.02
N VAL A 33 8.93 8.83 11.19
CA VAL A 33 9.99 7.96 11.72
C VAL A 33 9.73 7.64 13.18
N LEU A 34 9.28 8.63 13.96
CA LEU A 34 8.89 8.43 15.35
C LEU A 34 7.63 7.56 15.48
N GLY A 35 6.72 7.62 14.50
CA GLY A 35 5.57 6.74 14.39
C GLY A 35 5.99 5.29 14.18
N TYR A 36 6.95 5.03 13.27
CA TYR A 36 7.54 3.69 13.12
C TYR A 36 8.15 3.19 14.44
N ILE A 37 8.89 4.04 15.16
CA ILE A 37 9.46 3.67 16.47
C ILE A 37 8.35 3.36 17.48
N GLY A 38 7.30 4.18 17.52
CA GLY A 38 6.15 3.99 18.41
C GLY A 38 5.43 2.67 18.16
N GLN A 39 5.22 2.31 16.89
CA GLN A 39 4.68 1.01 16.47
C GLN A 39 5.60 -0.13 16.92
N LYS A 40 6.89 -0.03 16.60
CA LYS A 40 7.87 -1.11 16.84
C LYS A 40 8.12 -1.39 18.33
N LEU A 41 8.06 -0.36 19.17
CA LEU A 41 8.31 -0.47 20.61
C LEU A 41 7.03 -0.62 21.45
N GLY A 42 5.86 -0.71 20.81
CA GLY A 42 4.58 -0.86 21.52
C GLY A 42 4.16 0.38 22.32
N LEU A 43 4.63 1.58 21.94
CA LEU A 43 4.30 2.81 22.66
C LEU A 43 2.83 3.20 22.47
N TYR A 44 2.30 3.07 21.26
CA TYR A 44 0.89 3.36 20.98
C TYR A 44 -0.04 2.36 21.67
N GLU A 45 0.26 1.05 21.56
CA GLU A 45 -0.51 -0.02 22.22
C GLU A 45 -0.56 0.21 23.73
N ALA A 46 0.59 0.51 24.35
CA ALA A 46 0.66 0.76 25.78
C ALA A 46 -0.19 1.96 26.24
N LEU A 47 -0.28 3.02 25.42
CA LEU A 47 -1.12 4.19 25.66
C LEU A 47 -2.60 3.90 25.42
N ALA A 48 -2.94 3.21 24.34
CA ALA A 48 -4.31 2.81 24.00
C ALA A 48 -4.94 1.92 25.10
N ASP A 49 -4.14 1.07 25.73
CA ASP A 49 -4.54 0.22 26.86
C ASP A 49 -4.52 0.96 28.22
N SER A 50 -4.73 2.29 28.24
CA SER A 50 -4.68 3.08 29.47
C SER A 50 -5.57 4.34 29.41
N ASP A 51 -5.94 4.86 30.57
CA ASP A 51 -6.59 6.17 30.71
C ASP A 51 -5.58 7.35 30.66
N GLY A 52 -4.32 7.06 30.36
CA GLY A 52 -3.25 8.03 30.22
C GLY A 52 -2.04 7.79 31.14
N MET A 53 -0.86 8.10 30.61
CA MET A 53 0.44 7.85 31.23
C MET A 53 1.34 9.08 31.19
N THR A 54 2.08 9.30 32.25
CA THR A 54 3.26 10.15 32.24
C THR A 54 4.37 9.50 31.40
N PRO A 55 5.40 10.27 30.96
CA PRO A 55 6.54 9.69 30.26
C PRO A 55 7.25 8.57 31.04
N ALA A 56 7.30 8.66 32.37
CA ALA A 56 7.91 7.66 33.22
C ALA A 56 7.10 6.35 33.26
N GLU A 57 5.78 6.44 33.44
CA GLU A 57 4.87 5.28 33.43
C GLU A 57 4.92 4.55 32.07
N LEU A 58 4.90 5.29 30.96
CA LEU A 58 4.98 4.70 29.62
C LEU A 58 6.33 4.01 29.38
N ALA A 59 7.42 4.65 29.79
CA ALA A 59 8.76 4.07 29.67
C ALA A 59 8.92 2.79 30.48
N GLU A 60 8.41 2.76 31.71
CA GLU A 60 8.39 1.55 32.54
C GLU A 60 7.56 0.44 31.88
N LYS A 61 6.33 0.74 31.43
CA LYS A 61 5.44 -0.25 30.80
C LYS A 61 6.02 -0.86 29.54
N THR A 62 6.80 -0.09 28.77
CA THR A 62 7.34 -0.52 27.48
C THR A 62 8.81 -0.98 27.55
N GLY A 63 9.43 -0.94 28.73
CA GLY A 63 10.84 -1.29 28.88
C GLY A 63 11.78 -0.35 28.12
N THR A 64 11.40 0.93 27.98
CA THR A 64 12.16 1.94 27.25
C THR A 64 12.74 3.02 28.17
N THR A 65 13.53 3.93 27.61
CA THR A 65 14.18 5.00 28.38
C THR A 65 13.30 6.24 28.42
N GLU A 66 12.91 6.65 29.63
CA GLU A 66 12.03 7.80 29.89
C GLU A 66 12.42 9.07 29.13
N ARG A 67 13.71 9.42 29.08
CA ARG A 67 14.16 10.64 28.42
C ARG A 67 13.81 10.68 26.93
N TYR A 68 13.88 9.53 26.25
CA TYR A 68 13.51 9.40 24.84
C TYR A 68 11.99 9.38 24.68
N VAL A 69 11.28 8.65 25.55
CA VAL A 69 9.81 8.62 25.57
C VAL A 69 9.22 10.01 25.77
N ARG A 70 9.82 10.83 26.64
CA ARG A 70 9.41 12.22 26.87
C ARG A 70 9.47 13.07 25.60
N GLU A 71 10.57 13.02 24.84
CA GLU A 71 10.68 13.76 23.58
C GLU A 71 9.72 13.21 22.52
N TRP A 72 9.59 11.89 22.46
CA TRP A 72 8.66 11.23 21.56
C TRP A 72 7.23 11.71 21.83
N LEU A 73 6.77 11.70 23.08
CA LEU A 73 5.44 12.16 23.49
C LEU A 73 5.21 13.63 23.12
N VAL A 74 6.21 14.51 23.28
CA VAL A 74 6.10 15.92 22.86
C VAL A 74 5.85 16.03 21.36
N ASN A 75 6.61 15.31 20.54
CA ASN A 75 6.41 15.30 19.08
C ASN A 75 5.05 14.72 18.69
N GLN A 76 4.64 13.60 19.30
CA GLN A 76 3.38 12.95 18.98
C GLN A 76 2.17 13.79 19.40
N ALA A 77 2.25 14.49 20.54
CA ALA A 77 1.21 15.41 20.97
C ALA A 77 1.15 16.66 20.08
N ALA A 78 2.31 17.21 19.69
CA ALA A 78 2.37 18.34 18.76
C ALA A 78 1.85 18.01 17.36
N GLY A 79 1.97 16.74 16.94
CA GLY A 79 1.38 16.22 15.70
C GLY A 79 -0.04 15.67 15.84
N GLU A 80 -0.66 15.80 17.02
CA GLU A 80 -2.03 15.36 17.31
C GLU A 80 -2.26 13.83 17.16
N TYR A 81 -1.21 13.02 17.32
CA TYR A 81 -1.29 11.55 17.37
C TYR A 81 -1.68 11.05 18.76
N VAL A 82 -1.37 11.82 19.81
CA VAL A 82 -1.73 11.56 21.21
C VAL A 82 -2.22 12.85 21.86
N TYR A 83 -3.04 12.75 22.89
CA TYR A 83 -3.52 13.88 23.68
C TYR A 83 -2.61 14.13 24.90
N TYR A 84 -2.43 15.38 25.31
CA TYR A 84 -1.75 15.78 26.53
C TYR A 84 -2.68 16.56 27.45
N ASP A 85 -2.84 16.09 28.69
CA ASP A 85 -3.58 16.80 29.74
C ASP A 85 -2.60 17.60 30.62
N PRO A 86 -2.61 18.96 30.54
CA PRO A 86 -1.72 19.79 31.35
C PRO A 86 -2.04 19.77 32.85
N ALA A 87 -3.25 19.37 33.27
CA ALA A 87 -3.61 19.30 34.68
C ALA A 87 -2.99 18.10 35.38
N THR A 88 -2.85 16.98 34.66
CA THR A 88 -2.30 15.73 35.20
C THR A 88 -0.88 15.43 34.71
N GLY A 89 -0.42 16.11 33.65
CA GLY A 89 0.87 15.83 33.00
C GLY A 89 0.89 14.49 32.26
N LYS A 90 -0.28 13.92 31.98
CA LYS A 90 -0.44 12.61 31.33
C LYS A 90 -0.74 12.74 29.86
N PHE A 91 -0.33 11.73 29.11
CA PHE A 91 -0.60 11.55 27.71
C PHE A 91 -1.53 10.36 27.51
N SER A 92 -2.52 10.49 26.64
CA SER A 92 -3.50 9.43 26.34
C SER A 92 -3.80 9.39 24.84
N MET A 93 -4.57 8.39 24.40
CA MET A 93 -5.10 8.32 23.05
C MET A 93 -6.61 8.46 23.07
N LEU A 94 -7.15 9.23 22.13
CA LEU A 94 -8.58 9.22 21.84
C LEU A 94 -8.96 7.87 21.20
N PRO A 95 -10.22 7.42 21.31
CA PRO A 95 -10.66 6.15 20.72
C PRO A 95 -10.33 6.04 19.23
N GLU A 96 -10.49 7.12 18.47
CA GLU A 96 -10.21 7.16 17.03
C GLU A 96 -8.71 7.02 16.73
N GLN A 97 -7.85 7.64 17.54
CA GLN A 97 -6.40 7.52 17.43
C GLN A 97 -5.96 6.09 17.74
N ALA A 98 -6.52 5.48 18.80
CA ALA A 98 -6.22 4.10 19.18
C ALA A 98 -6.61 3.13 18.06
N VAL A 99 -7.84 3.21 17.54
CA VAL A 99 -8.27 2.36 16.43
C VAL A 99 -7.37 2.54 15.20
N ALA A 100 -7.06 3.77 14.81
CA ALA A 100 -6.25 4.02 13.61
C ALA A 100 -4.78 3.57 13.74
N LEU A 101 -4.24 3.52 14.95
CA LEU A 101 -2.81 3.27 15.18
C LEU A 101 -2.50 1.92 15.83
N THR A 102 -3.47 1.20 16.41
CA THR A 102 -3.20 -0.05 17.14
C THR A 102 -4.09 -1.23 16.75
N ASP A 103 -5.29 -1.00 16.22
CA ASP A 103 -6.18 -2.09 15.79
C ASP A 103 -5.89 -2.48 14.35
N GLU A 104 -5.00 -3.45 14.13
CA GLU A 104 -4.60 -3.81 12.76
C GLU A 104 -5.67 -4.54 11.93
N ASP A 105 -6.75 -5.00 12.55
CA ASP A 105 -7.89 -5.62 11.87
C ASP A 105 -8.95 -4.58 11.47
N SER A 106 -8.84 -3.35 12.00
CA SER A 106 -9.71 -2.23 11.65
C SER A 106 -9.52 -1.79 10.19
N PRO A 107 -10.61 -1.45 9.47
CA PRO A 107 -10.52 -0.83 8.16
C PRO A 107 -9.90 0.58 8.19
N PHE A 108 -9.74 1.17 9.37
CA PHE A 108 -9.16 2.50 9.58
C PHE A 108 -7.69 2.47 10.02
N TYR A 109 -7.09 1.29 10.12
CA TYR A 109 -5.69 1.18 10.52
C TYR A 109 -4.76 1.84 9.51
N VAL A 110 -3.82 2.66 9.97
CA VAL A 110 -2.86 3.40 9.12
C VAL A 110 -1.39 3.15 9.50
N GLY A 111 -1.12 2.36 10.54
CA GLY A 111 0.23 2.14 11.06
C GLY A 111 1.21 1.53 10.05
N GLY A 112 0.71 0.82 9.03
CA GLY A 112 1.52 0.29 7.92
C GLY A 112 2.29 1.37 7.16
N GLY A 113 1.74 2.58 7.03
CA GLY A 113 2.36 3.69 6.31
C GLY A 113 3.72 4.10 6.89
N PHE A 114 3.92 4.01 8.21
CA PHE A 114 5.20 4.36 8.83
C PHE A 114 6.33 3.40 8.43
N TYR A 115 6.02 2.12 8.27
CA TYR A 115 6.99 1.12 7.80
C TYR A 115 7.38 1.39 6.34
N VAL A 116 6.40 1.68 5.48
CA VAL A 116 6.63 2.01 4.07
C VAL A 116 7.52 3.24 3.94
N ILE A 117 7.20 4.33 4.65
CA ILE A 117 7.95 5.59 4.58
C ILE A 117 9.39 5.39 5.06
N LYS A 118 9.60 4.69 6.18
CA LYS A 118 10.95 4.38 6.67
C LYS A 118 11.74 3.55 5.65
N ALA A 119 11.13 2.54 5.05
CA ALA A 119 11.81 1.68 4.08
C ALA A 119 12.16 2.43 2.79
N MET A 120 11.28 3.32 2.32
CA MET A 120 11.55 4.19 1.17
C MET A 120 12.62 5.25 1.49
N ALA A 121 12.66 5.78 2.71
CA ALA A 121 13.74 6.68 3.13
C ALA A 121 15.11 5.98 3.12
N ASN A 122 15.18 4.71 3.54
CA ASN A 122 16.40 3.91 3.45
C ASN A 122 16.86 3.65 2.01
N ALA A 123 15.95 3.70 1.03
CA ALA A 123 16.26 3.53 -0.38
C ALA A 123 16.88 4.79 -1.04
N GLN A 124 16.88 5.94 -0.35
CA GLN A 124 17.30 7.23 -0.89
C GLN A 124 18.64 7.19 -1.64
N PRO A 125 19.75 6.61 -1.13
CA PRO A 125 21.02 6.61 -1.85
C PRO A 125 20.94 5.89 -3.21
N ARG A 126 20.15 4.81 -3.28
CA ARG A 126 19.98 4.00 -4.49
C ARG A 126 19.07 4.67 -5.50
N ILE A 127 18.04 5.38 -5.02
CA ILE A 127 17.14 6.16 -5.87
C ILE A 127 17.87 7.39 -6.41
N GLU A 128 18.66 8.11 -5.61
CA GLU A 128 19.47 9.24 -6.07
C GLU A 128 20.45 8.85 -7.19
N ASP A 129 21.11 7.70 -7.06
CA ASP A 129 21.94 7.15 -8.14
C ASP A 129 21.12 6.94 -9.43
N ALA A 130 19.90 6.40 -9.32
CA ALA A 130 19.02 6.20 -10.48
C ALA A 130 18.55 7.53 -11.10
N PHE A 131 18.35 8.59 -10.31
CA PHE A 131 18.05 9.93 -10.82
C PHE A 131 19.18 10.50 -11.68
N VAL A 132 20.44 10.21 -11.35
CA VAL A 132 21.62 10.75 -12.06
C VAL A 132 22.01 9.86 -13.25
N ASN A 133 22.01 8.55 -13.03
CA ASN A 133 22.61 7.58 -13.93
C ASN A 133 21.57 6.74 -14.71
N GLY A 134 20.28 6.92 -14.43
CA GLY A 134 19.22 6.07 -14.96
C GLY A 134 19.20 4.69 -14.29
N GLY A 135 18.45 3.75 -14.87
CA GLY A 135 18.19 2.44 -14.26
C GLY A 135 17.03 2.48 -13.27
N GLY A 136 17.04 1.59 -12.29
CA GLY A 136 15.96 1.46 -11.30
C GLY A 136 16.39 0.62 -10.10
N MET A 137 15.47 0.34 -9.17
CA MET A 137 15.72 -0.43 -7.94
C MET A 137 14.64 -1.50 -7.77
N LEU A 138 15.03 -2.75 -7.53
CA LEU A 138 14.10 -3.89 -7.42
C LEU A 138 13.51 -3.97 -6.01
N TRP A 139 12.29 -4.50 -5.89
CA TRP A 139 11.65 -4.75 -4.58
C TRP A 139 12.55 -5.44 -3.56
N ARG A 140 13.29 -6.48 -4.00
CA ARG A 140 14.20 -7.24 -3.13
C ARG A 140 15.41 -6.45 -2.62
N GLU A 141 15.70 -5.29 -3.19
CA GLU A 141 16.77 -4.39 -2.74
C GLU A 141 16.30 -3.46 -1.61
N HIS A 142 14.99 -3.33 -1.40
CA HIS A 142 14.45 -2.53 -0.30
C HIS A 142 14.62 -3.23 1.06
N ASP A 143 14.54 -2.43 2.12
CA ASP A 143 14.43 -2.92 3.49
C ASP A 143 13.23 -3.87 3.64
N SER A 144 13.39 -4.95 4.39
CA SER A 144 12.32 -5.93 4.61
C SER A 144 11.04 -5.32 5.22
N ASP A 145 11.18 -4.20 5.94
CA ASP A 145 10.04 -3.45 6.46
C ASP A 145 9.11 -2.95 5.36
N LEU A 146 9.56 -2.79 4.11
CA LEU A 146 8.69 -2.41 2.99
C LEU A 146 7.59 -3.46 2.77
N PHE A 147 7.93 -4.74 2.75
CA PHE A 147 6.96 -5.83 2.53
C PHE A 147 5.94 -5.92 3.68
N VAL A 148 6.40 -5.77 4.92
CA VAL A 148 5.53 -5.72 6.10
C VAL A 148 4.63 -4.50 6.06
N GLY A 149 5.19 -3.33 5.74
CA GLY A 149 4.48 -2.06 5.65
C GLY A 149 3.41 -2.06 4.57
N THR A 150 3.74 -2.53 3.36
CA THR A 150 2.82 -2.62 2.22
C THR A 150 1.61 -3.46 2.55
N GLU A 151 1.80 -4.65 3.14
CA GLU A 151 0.68 -5.48 3.59
C GLU A 151 -0.19 -4.73 4.61
N LYS A 152 0.44 -4.18 5.66
CA LYS A 152 -0.27 -3.45 6.72
C LYS A 152 -0.98 -2.19 6.23
N PHE A 153 -0.49 -1.59 5.14
CA PHE A 153 -1.05 -0.39 4.54
C PHE A 153 -2.29 -0.70 3.69
N PHE A 154 -2.24 -1.75 2.88
CA PHE A 154 -3.34 -2.09 1.96
C PHE A 154 -4.42 -3.00 2.57
N ARG A 155 -4.04 -3.88 3.52
CA ARG A 155 -4.99 -4.83 4.16
C ARG A 155 -6.25 -4.15 4.70
N PRO A 156 -6.21 -2.99 5.39
CA PRO A 156 -7.42 -2.33 5.91
C PRO A 156 -8.44 -2.01 4.82
N GLY A 157 -7.99 -1.47 3.69
CA GLY A 157 -8.85 -1.18 2.53
C GLY A 157 -9.46 -2.45 1.94
N TYR A 158 -8.69 -3.52 1.85
CA TYR A 158 -9.19 -4.81 1.37
C TYR A 158 -10.22 -5.42 2.33
N THR A 159 -9.96 -5.39 3.64
CA THR A 159 -10.90 -5.86 4.67
C THR A 159 -12.22 -5.09 4.60
N ALA A 160 -12.16 -3.77 4.39
CA ALA A 160 -13.33 -2.91 4.32
C ALA A 160 -14.20 -3.18 3.07
N HIS A 161 -13.56 -3.25 1.90
CA HIS A 161 -14.27 -3.07 0.64
C HIS A 161 -14.26 -4.30 -0.29
N LEU A 162 -13.27 -5.20 -0.20
CA LEU A 162 -13.07 -6.26 -1.19
C LEU A 162 -14.29 -7.17 -1.34
N VAL A 163 -14.77 -7.72 -0.21
CA VAL A 163 -15.85 -8.72 -0.19
C VAL A 163 -17.22 -8.09 -0.38
N ASN A 164 -17.44 -6.92 0.22
CA ASN A 164 -18.78 -6.32 0.31
C ASN A 164 -19.07 -5.31 -0.80
N GLU A 165 -18.06 -4.77 -1.47
CA GLU A 165 -18.22 -3.72 -2.48
C GLU A 165 -17.56 -4.09 -3.81
N TRP A 166 -16.27 -4.44 -3.81
CA TRP A 166 -15.51 -4.62 -5.06
C TRP A 166 -15.92 -5.88 -5.81
N ILE A 167 -15.98 -7.03 -5.13
CA ILE A 167 -16.44 -8.29 -5.73
C ILE A 167 -17.89 -8.21 -6.23
N PRO A 168 -18.86 -7.68 -5.45
CA PRO A 168 -20.23 -7.48 -5.91
C PRO A 168 -20.38 -6.50 -7.07
N ALA A 169 -19.46 -5.54 -7.22
CA ALA A 169 -19.47 -4.60 -8.34
C ALA A 169 -19.04 -5.22 -9.68
N MET A 170 -18.40 -6.40 -9.67
CA MET A 170 -18.04 -7.16 -10.86
C MET A 170 -19.20 -8.00 -11.39
N THR A 171 -19.16 -8.34 -12.68
CA THR A 171 -20.29 -9.00 -13.33
C THR A 171 -20.36 -10.49 -12.97
N GLY A 172 -21.23 -10.83 -12.01
CA GLY A 172 -21.55 -12.23 -11.68
C GLY A 172 -20.44 -12.99 -10.92
N ILE A 173 -19.43 -12.27 -10.40
CA ILE A 173 -18.29 -12.89 -9.72
C ILE A 173 -18.66 -13.33 -8.30
N LYS A 174 -19.47 -12.56 -7.58
CA LYS A 174 -19.90 -12.92 -6.23
C LYS A 174 -20.60 -14.29 -6.21
N GLU A 175 -21.57 -14.48 -7.11
CA GLU A 175 -22.36 -15.71 -7.19
C GLU A 175 -21.49 -16.91 -7.55
N LYS A 176 -20.47 -16.72 -8.41
CA LYS A 176 -19.50 -17.77 -8.72
C LYS A 176 -18.64 -18.15 -7.51
N LEU A 177 -18.14 -17.16 -6.78
CA LEU A 177 -17.32 -17.40 -5.59
C LEU A 177 -18.11 -18.10 -4.48
N GLU A 178 -19.40 -17.74 -4.31
CA GLU A 178 -20.31 -18.40 -3.37
C GLU A 178 -20.61 -19.86 -3.79
N ALA A 179 -20.81 -20.13 -5.08
CA ALA A 179 -21.05 -21.47 -5.61
C ALA A 179 -19.81 -22.37 -5.55
N GLY A 180 -18.62 -21.78 -5.68
CA GLY A 180 -17.34 -22.46 -5.72
C GLY A 180 -16.61 -22.20 -7.04
N ALA A 181 -15.51 -21.47 -6.94
CA ALA A 181 -14.72 -21.01 -8.06
C ALA A 181 -13.21 -21.19 -7.79
N LYS A 182 -12.40 -21.03 -8.84
CA LYS A 182 -10.93 -20.96 -8.71
C LYS A 182 -10.47 -19.53 -8.90
N VAL A 183 -9.70 -19.03 -7.94
CA VAL A 183 -9.18 -17.65 -7.94
C VAL A 183 -7.66 -17.66 -7.96
N ALA A 184 -7.05 -16.90 -8.86
CA ALA A 184 -5.63 -16.56 -8.79
C ALA A 184 -5.44 -15.14 -8.24
N ASP A 185 -4.53 -14.96 -7.30
CA ASP A 185 -4.06 -13.66 -6.80
C ASP A 185 -2.59 -13.51 -7.21
N VAL A 186 -2.33 -12.65 -8.19
CA VAL A 186 -1.02 -12.50 -8.83
C VAL A 186 -0.35 -11.23 -8.30
N GLY A 187 0.87 -11.39 -7.79
CA GLY A 187 1.52 -10.38 -6.95
C GLY A 187 0.98 -10.40 -5.52
N CYS A 188 0.66 -11.58 -4.98
CA CYS A 188 -0.10 -11.70 -3.73
C CYS A 188 0.66 -11.23 -2.48
N GLY A 189 1.98 -11.01 -2.55
CA GLY A 189 2.81 -10.62 -1.42
C GLY A 189 2.64 -11.57 -0.22
N HIS A 190 2.29 -11.01 0.94
CA HIS A 190 2.04 -11.79 2.16
C HIS A 190 0.65 -12.46 2.20
N GLY A 191 -0.15 -12.37 1.14
CA GLY A 191 -1.39 -13.13 0.94
C GLY A 191 -2.62 -12.55 1.64
N ALA A 192 -2.61 -11.28 2.04
CA ALA A 192 -3.72 -10.68 2.80
C ALA A 192 -5.05 -10.70 2.03
N SER A 193 -5.07 -10.21 0.79
CA SER A 193 -6.22 -10.25 -0.12
C SER A 193 -6.72 -11.69 -0.34
N THR A 194 -5.81 -12.62 -0.63
CA THR A 194 -6.12 -14.04 -0.82
C THR A 194 -6.82 -14.64 0.40
N ILE A 195 -6.29 -14.38 1.61
CA ILE A 195 -6.85 -14.89 2.87
C ILE A 195 -8.21 -14.25 3.16
N ILE A 196 -8.39 -12.96 2.91
CA ILE A 196 -9.68 -12.26 3.07
C ILE A 196 -10.74 -12.92 2.20
N MET A 197 -10.47 -13.12 0.91
CA MET A 197 -11.41 -13.78 0.01
C MET A 197 -11.68 -15.23 0.44
N ALA A 198 -10.64 -15.98 0.83
CA ALA A 198 -10.78 -17.37 1.25
C ALA A 198 -11.59 -17.55 2.54
N LYS A 199 -11.60 -16.56 3.45
CA LYS A 199 -12.50 -16.57 4.60
C LYS A 199 -13.96 -16.33 4.19
N ALA A 200 -14.19 -15.43 3.23
CA ALA A 200 -15.53 -15.06 2.79
C ALA A 200 -16.21 -16.10 1.88
N PHE A 201 -15.45 -16.83 1.07
CA PHE A 201 -15.99 -17.74 0.06
C PHE A 201 -15.49 -19.18 0.28
N PRO A 202 -16.09 -19.92 1.24
CA PRO A 202 -15.54 -21.20 1.69
C PRO A 202 -15.62 -22.36 0.69
N ASN A 203 -16.45 -22.22 -0.35
CA ASN A 203 -16.59 -23.21 -1.43
C ASN A 203 -15.55 -23.02 -2.55
N SER A 204 -14.80 -21.92 -2.53
CA SER A 204 -13.81 -21.57 -3.56
C SER A 204 -12.39 -22.00 -3.19
N GLN A 205 -11.55 -22.14 -4.21
CA GLN A 205 -10.11 -22.41 -4.08
C GLN A 205 -9.30 -21.20 -4.50
N PHE A 206 -8.24 -20.92 -3.76
CA PHE A 206 -7.44 -19.71 -3.90
C PHE A 206 -5.97 -20.05 -4.11
N TYR A 207 -5.37 -19.40 -5.09
CA TYR A 207 -4.00 -19.61 -5.52
C TYR A 207 -3.28 -18.26 -5.53
N GLY A 208 -2.34 -18.05 -4.62
CA GLY A 208 -1.52 -16.85 -4.60
C GLY A 208 -0.16 -17.09 -5.24
N TYR A 209 0.24 -16.17 -6.12
CA TYR A 209 1.50 -16.21 -6.85
C TYR A 209 2.28 -14.91 -6.65
N ASP A 210 3.56 -15.05 -6.34
CA ASP A 210 4.48 -13.93 -6.17
C ASP A 210 5.90 -14.37 -6.53
N ASN A 211 6.73 -13.46 -7.05
CA ASN A 211 8.10 -13.80 -7.43
C ASN A 211 9.07 -13.78 -6.23
N HIS A 212 8.63 -13.30 -5.07
CA HIS A 212 9.44 -13.18 -3.87
C HIS A 212 9.20 -14.35 -2.92
N GLU A 213 10.19 -15.25 -2.84
CA GLU A 213 10.11 -16.48 -2.03
C GLU A 213 9.81 -16.23 -0.55
N ALA A 214 10.41 -15.19 0.05
CA ALA A 214 10.16 -14.85 1.45
C ALA A 214 8.73 -14.34 1.70
N SER A 215 8.12 -13.64 0.72
CA SER A 215 6.70 -13.27 0.78
C SER A 215 5.82 -14.50 0.77
N ILE A 216 6.06 -15.44 -0.16
CA ILE A 216 5.31 -16.70 -0.24
C ILE A 216 5.46 -17.54 1.03
N ALA A 217 6.65 -17.62 1.61
CA ALA A 217 6.86 -18.31 2.88
C ALA A 217 6.04 -17.70 4.03
N THR A 218 5.92 -16.37 4.06
CA THR A 218 5.07 -15.64 5.02
C THR A 218 3.59 -15.90 4.76
N ALA A 219 3.14 -15.83 3.51
CA ALA A 219 1.77 -16.09 3.10
C ALA A 219 1.31 -17.52 3.48
N LYS A 220 2.16 -18.53 3.27
CA LYS A 220 1.90 -19.92 3.69
C LYS A 220 1.67 -20.04 5.20
N LYS A 221 2.54 -19.45 6.01
CA LYS A 221 2.41 -19.45 7.48
C LYS A 221 1.11 -18.77 7.93
N LYS A 222 0.71 -17.68 7.26
CA LYS A 222 -0.53 -16.97 7.55
C LYS A 222 -1.78 -17.76 7.19
N ALA A 223 -1.79 -18.43 6.03
CA ALA A 223 -2.90 -19.33 5.68
C ALA A 223 -3.01 -20.53 6.63
N GLU A 224 -1.88 -21.11 7.05
CA GLU A 224 -1.86 -22.17 8.07
C GLU A 224 -2.41 -21.68 9.41
N ALA A 225 -1.94 -20.54 9.90
CA ALA A 225 -2.44 -19.93 11.14
C ALA A 225 -3.94 -19.58 11.06
N ALA A 226 -4.44 -19.27 9.87
CA ALA A 226 -5.86 -19.02 9.62
C ALA A 226 -6.70 -20.31 9.42
N GLY A 227 -6.07 -21.49 9.39
CA GLY A 227 -6.75 -22.77 9.17
C GLY A 227 -7.27 -22.98 7.75
N LEU A 228 -6.59 -22.41 6.74
CA LEU A 228 -7.05 -22.35 5.35
C LEU A 228 -6.20 -23.19 4.37
N SER A 229 -5.26 -24.00 4.88
CA SER A 229 -4.28 -24.73 4.06
C SER A 229 -4.89 -25.78 3.11
N ASP A 230 -6.14 -26.16 3.31
CA ASP A 230 -6.89 -27.10 2.47
C ASP A 230 -7.38 -26.48 1.15
N ARG A 231 -7.53 -25.14 1.10
CA ARG A 231 -8.09 -24.43 -0.07
C ARG A 231 -7.32 -23.17 -0.49
N VAL A 232 -6.31 -22.77 0.26
CA VAL A 232 -5.42 -21.65 -0.07
C VAL A 232 -4.01 -22.18 -0.32
N HIS A 233 -3.50 -21.94 -1.52
CA HIS A 233 -2.20 -22.41 -1.96
C HIS A 233 -1.35 -21.25 -2.44
N PHE A 234 -0.14 -21.11 -1.90
CA PHE A 234 0.81 -20.09 -2.31
C PHE A 234 2.02 -20.72 -2.99
N SER A 235 2.46 -20.15 -4.12
CA SER A 235 3.62 -20.65 -4.87
C SER A 235 4.43 -19.50 -5.43
N VAL A 236 5.74 -19.71 -5.56
CA VAL A 236 6.62 -18.77 -6.25
C VAL A 236 6.38 -18.90 -7.75
N ALA A 237 5.96 -17.81 -8.39
CA ALA A 237 5.78 -17.71 -9.84
C ALA A 237 5.78 -16.24 -10.27
N SER A 238 6.10 -15.98 -11.53
CA SER A 238 5.97 -14.65 -12.11
C SER A 238 4.54 -14.41 -12.61
N ALA A 239 4.22 -13.14 -12.88
CA ALA A 239 2.91 -12.77 -13.42
C ALA A 239 2.67 -13.27 -14.84
N SER A 240 3.71 -13.67 -15.59
CA SER A 240 3.62 -14.15 -16.97
C SER A 240 3.83 -15.66 -17.12
N ASP A 241 4.01 -16.41 -16.02
CA ASP A 241 4.24 -17.86 -16.05
C ASP A 241 3.56 -18.66 -14.92
N PHE A 242 2.65 -18.05 -14.16
CA PHE A 242 1.92 -18.79 -13.12
C PHE A 242 1.09 -19.95 -13.71
N PRO A 243 0.91 -21.07 -12.98
CA PRO A 243 0.21 -22.26 -13.50
C PRO A 243 -1.22 -21.96 -13.98
N SER A 244 -1.56 -22.44 -15.17
CA SER A 244 -2.94 -22.39 -15.68
C SER A 244 -3.81 -23.44 -15.00
N ASN A 245 -4.84 -23.00 -14.28
CA ASN A 245 -5.78 -23.88 -13.57
C ASN A 245 -7.25 -23.66 -13.96
N GLY A 246 -7.51 -22.86 -15.01
CA GLY A 246 -8.84 -22.45 -15.44
C GLY A 246 -9.51 -21.58 -14.38
N TYR A 247 -9.00 -20.36 -14.20
CA TYR A 247 -9.45 -19.46 -13.13
C TYR A 247 -10.75 -18.76 -13.50
N ASP A 248 -11.72 -18.75 -12.60
CA ASP A 248 -12.95 -17.96 -12.76
C ASP A 248 -12.72 -16.47 -12.48
N LEU A 249 -11.72 -16.18 -11.64
CA LEU A 249 -11.26 -14.84 -11.28
C LEU A 249 -9.73 -14.82 -11.19
N ILE A 250 -9.11 -13.85 -11.84
CA ILE A 250 -7.70 -13.49 -11.61
C ILE A 250 -7.67 -12.09 -11.03
N CYS A 251 -6.85 -11.87 -10.01
CA CYS A 251 -6.71 -10.60 -9.34
C CYS A 251 -5.28 -10.07 -9.45
N PHE A 252 -5.13 -8.79 -9.75
CA PHE A 252 -3.91 -8.00 -9.53
C PHE A 252 -4.24 -6.93 -8.50
N PHE A 253 -3.64 -7.02 -7.30
CA PHE A 253 -3.83 -6.03 -6.24
C PHE A 253 -2.62 -5.11 -6.14
N ASP A 254 -2.77 -3.85 -6.57
CA ASP A 254 -1.79 -2.77 -6.46
C ASP A 254 -0.38 -3.15 -6.97
N CYS A 255 -0.32 -3.93 -8.06
CA CYS A 255 0.95 -4.47 -8.56
C CYS A 255 1.12 -4.43 -10.09
N LEU A 256 0.11 -4.12 -10.90
CA LEU A 256 0.31 -4.14 -12.37
C LEU A 256 1.15 -2.94 -12.83
N HIS A 257 0.98 -1.79 -12.18
CA HIS A 257 1.66 -0.54 -12.54
C HIS A 257 3.19 -0.53 -12.39
N ASP A 258 3.75 -1.44 -11.59
CA ASP A 258 5.18 -1.49 -11.29
C ASP A 258 5.88 -2.75 -11.81
N MET A 259 5.17 -3.61 -12.54
CA MET A 259 5.77 -4.80 -13.15
C MET A 259 6.76 -4.46 -14.25
N GLY A 260 7.71 -5.37 -14.49
CA GLY A 260 8.62 -5.31 -15.64
C GLY A 260 7.96 -5.61 -16.98
N ASP A 261 6.94 -6.49 -17.00
CA ASP A 261 6.18 -6.82 -18.20
C ASP A 261 4.68 -6.91 -17.91
N PRO A 262 4.00 -5.77 -17.71
CA PRO A 262 2.57 -5.78 -17.40
C PRO A 262 1.71 -6.20 -18.59
N HIS A 263 2.21 -6.06 -19.84
CA HIS A 263 1.54 -6.57 -21.04
C HIS A 263 1.55 -8.10 -21.07
N GLY A 264 2.70 -8.73 -20.77
CA GLY A 264 2.82 -10.17 -20.63
C GLY A 264 1.97 -10.72 -19.48
N ALA A 265 1.90 -10.01 -18.35
CA ALA A 265 1.02 -10.36 -17.24
C ALA A 265 -0.47 -10.33 -17.65
N ALA A 266 -0.91 -9.26 -18.31
CA ALA A 266 -2.29 -9.16 -18.81
C ALA A 266 -2.62 -10.25 -19.84
N LYS A 267 -1.69 -10.53 -20.76
CA LYS A 267 -1.83 -11.59 -21.75
C LYS A 267 -1.97 -12.96 -21.08
N HIS A 268 -1.09 -13.29 -20.14
CA HIS A 268 -1.11 -14.57 -19.46
C HIS A 268 -2.37 -14.74 -18.59
N ALA A 269 -2.84 -13.67 -17.96
CA ALA A 269 -4.15 -13.67 -17.28
C ALA A 269 -5.29 -13.99 -18.27
N CYS A 270 -5.33 -13.33 -19.43
CA CYS A 270 -6.31 -13.61 -20.48
C CYS A 270 -6.28 -15.09 -20.94
N GLU A 271 -5.09 -15.65 -21.17
CA GLU A 271 -4.90 -17.04 -21.64
C GLU A 271 -5.25 -18.11 -20.59
N THR A 272 -5.25 -17.77 -19.30
CA THR A 272 -5.45 -18.72 -18.19
C THR A 272 -6.82 -18.62 -17.51
N LEU A 273 -7.61 -17.62 -17.87
CA LEU A 273 -9.01 -17.51 -17.44
C LEU A 273 -9.86 -18.66 -18.01
N ALA A 274 -10.76 -19.16 -17.18
CA ALA A 274 -11.83 -20.03 -17.61
C ALA A 274 -12.78 -19.28 -18.58
N PRO A 275 -13.54 -19.99 -19.41
CA PRO A 275 -14.61 -19.35 -20.20
C PRO A 275 -15.53 -18.52 -19.30
N ARG A 276 -15.78 -17.26 -19.69
CA ARG A 276 -16.54 -16.27 -18.91
C ARG A 276 -15.89 -15.85 -17.58
N GLY A 277 -14.61 -16.12 -17.36
CA GLY A 277 -13.85 -15.58 -16.23
C GLY A 277 -13.65 -14.07 -16.35
N SER A 278 -13.31 -13.42 -15.23
CA SER A 278 -12.97 -11.99 -15.19
C SER A 278 -11.60 -11.78 -14.56
N CYS A 279 -10.95 -10.68 -14.93
CA CYS A 279 -9.79 -10.16 -14.22
C CYS A 279 -10.22 -8.96 -13.37
N MET A 280 -9.93 -8.98 -12.07
CA MET A 280 -9.99 -7.80 -11.20
C MET A 280 -8.62 -7.14 -11.19
N ILE A 281 -8.56 -5.85 -11.46
CA ILE A 281 -7.33 -5.06 -11.40
C ILE A 281 -7.58 -3.92 -10.41
N VAL A 282 -6.87 -3.93 -9.28
CA VAL A 282 -6.92 -2.87 -8.27
C VAL A 282 -5.64 -2.07 -8.40
N GLU A 283 -5.77 -0.75 -8.61
CA GLU A 283 -4.64 0.15 -8.81
C GLU A 283 -4.79 1.40 -7.95
N PRO A 284 -3.68 2.09 -7.62
CA PRO A 284 -3.74 3.33 -6.87
C PRO A 284 -4.62 4.37 -7.55
N MET A 285 -5.30 5.19 -6.75
CA MET A 285 -6.08 6.32 -7.23
C MET A 285 -5.15 7.36 -7.88
N ALA A 286 -5.44 7.71 -9.13
CA ALA A 286 -4.70 8.70 -9.88
C ALA A 286 -5.61 9.46 -10.85
N GLY A 287 -5.26 10.71 -11.10
CA GLY A 287 -5.84 11.52 -12.16
C GLY A 287 -5.38 11.07 -13.55
N ASN A 288 -6.19 11.37 -14.57
CA ASN A 288 -5.85 11.18 -15.97
C ASN A 288 -4.90 12.27 -16.49
N THR A 289 -4.90 13.45 -15.87
CA THR A 289 -3.92 14.51 -16.14
C THR A 289 -3.01 14.78 -14.94
N VAL A 290 -1.94 15.53 -15.17
CA VAL A 290 -0.99 15.91 -14.11
C VAL A 290 -1.67 16.76 -13.04
N GLU A 291 -2.51 17.72 -13.43
CA GLU A 291 -3.18 18.66 -12.53
C GLU A 291 -4.19 17.99 -11.62
N GLU A 292 -4.85 16.93 -12.09
CA GLU A 292 -5.78 16.13 -11.30
C GLU A 292 -5.10 15.45 -10.11
N ASN A 293 -3.77 15.25 -10.18
CA ASN A 293 -2.97 14.69 -9.10
C ASN A 293 -2.48 15.73 -8.07
N PHE A 294 -2.81 17.02 -8.21
CA PHE A 294 -2.42 18.08 -7.26
C PHE A 294 -3.30 18.07 -5.99
N ASN A 295 -3.33 16.95 -5.31
CA ASN A 295 -4.06 16.70 -4.07
C ASN A 295 -3.23 15.80 -3.14
N ILE A 296 -3.74 15.51 -1.94
CA ILE A 296 -3.00 14.73 -0.93
C ILE A 296 -2.72 13.28 -1.39
N ILE A 297 -3.63 12.66 -2.13
CA ILE A 297 -3.50 11.28 -2.62
C ILE A 297 -2.48 11.24 -3.76
N GLY A 298 -2.59 12.16 -4.72
CA GLY A 298 -1.61 12.29 -5.79
C GLY A 298 -0.20 12.60 -5.26
N ARG A 299 -0.06 13.43 -4.20
CA ARG A 299 1.23 13.67 -3.52
C ARG A 299 1.81 12.40 -2.89
N THR A 300 0.97 11.58 -2.27
CA THR A 300 1.38 10.30 -1.65
C THR A 300 1.82 9.29 -2.71
N PHE A 301 0.98 9.02 -3.70
CA PHE A 301 1.30 8.01 -4.71
C PHE A 301 2.38 8.45 -5.70
N SER A 302 2.51 9.75 -6.03
CA SER A 302 3.66 10.22 -6.83
C SER A 302 4.99 10.06 -6.08
N GLY A 303 4.99 10.27 -4.75
CA GLY A 303 6.12 9.94 -3.89
C GLY A 303 6.46 8.44 -3.90
N ALA A 304 5.46 7.58 -3.67
CA ALA A 304 5.64 6.12 -3.73
C ALA A 304 6.11 5.64 -5.11
N SER A 305 5.58 6.24 -6.18
CA SER A 305 5.97 5.94 -7.56
C SER A 305 7.46 6.21 -7.77
N THR A 306 7.92 7.37 -7.30
CA THR A 306 9.32 7.81 -7.43
C THR A 306 10.28 6.93 -6.64
N LEU A 307 9.89 6.57 -5.41
CA LEU A 307 10.77 5.88 -4.46
C LEU A 307 10.70 4.35 -4.55
N CYS A 308 9.75 3.79 -5.30
CA CYS A 308 9.52 2.35 -5.36
C CYS A 308 9.00 1.89 -6.74
N CYS A 309 7.76 2.26 -7.11
CA CYS A 309 7.04 1.59 -8.21
C CYS A 309 7.70 1.79 -9.59
N THR A 310 7.98 3.04 -9.95
CA THR A 310 8.65 3.39 -11.22
C THR A 310 10.06 2.80 -11.24
N ALA A 311 10.78 2.88 -10.11
CA ALA A 311 12.12 2.34 -9.99
C ALA A 311 12.17 0.82 -10.20
N ASN A 312 11.20 0.06 -9.68
CA ASN A 312 11.14 -1.39 -9.88
C ASN A 312 10.90 -1.77 -11.34
N SER A 313 9.92 -1.13 -11.99
CA SER A 313 9.64 -1.40 -13.41
C SER A 313 10.86 -1.06 -14.28
N LEU A 314 11.51 0.09 -14.07
CA LEU A 314 12.74 0.46 -14.78
C LEU A 314 13.87 -0.53 -14.57
N ALA A 315 14.05 -1.05 -13.35
CA ALA A 315 15.08 -2.05 -13.05
C ALA A 315 14.87 -3.37 -13.82
N LEU A 316 13.62 -3.68 -14.15
CA LEU A 316 13.23 -4.84 -14.94
C LEU A 316 13.18 -4.54 -16.45
N GLY A 317 13.49 -3.32 -16.89
CA GLY A 317 13.39 -2.89 -18.28
C GLY A 317 11.94 -2.68 -18.77
N GLY A 318 11.01 -2.48 -17.84
CA GLY A 318 9.59 -2.32 -18.10
C GLY A 318 9.16 -0.91 -18.47
N PRO A 319 7.85 -0.73 -18.74
CA PRO A 319 7.29 0.54 -19.23
C PRO A 319 7.17 1.62 -18.15
N ALA A 320 7.34 1.27 -16.88
CA ALA A 320 7.33 2.19 -15.75
C ALA A 320 6.08 3.09 -15.65
N LEU A 321 4.89 2.46 -15.72
CA LEU A 321 3.59 3.15 -15.59
C LEU A 321 3.53 3.95 -14.28
N GLY A 322 3.94 3.33 -13.16
CA GLY A 322 4.03 3.97 -11.85
C GLY A 322 2.68 4.14 -11.14
N ALA A 323 2.72 4.49 -9.86
CA ALA A 323 1.51 4.56 -9.01
C ALA A 323 0.56 5.71 -9.37
N VAL A 324 0.95 6.62 -10.26
CA VAL A 324 0.09 7.69 -10.79
C VAL A 324 -0.30 7.44 -12.26
N ALA A 325 -0.28 6.18 -12.70
CA ALA A 325 -0.65 5.81 -14.06
C ALA A 325 -2.09 6.28 -14.41
N PRO A 326 -2.28 6.97 -15.54
CA PRO A 326 -3.61 7.30 -16.07
C PRO A 326 -4.43 6.03 -16.33
N GLU A 327 -5.75 6.11 -16.25
CA GLU A 327 -6.61 4.96 -16.55
C GLU A 327 -6.41 4.46 -17.98
N ASP A 328 -6.23 5.36 -18.94
CA ASP A 328 -6.05 4.97 -20.35
C ASP A 328 -4.77 4.15 -20.57
N ALA A 329 -3.69 4.42 -19.82
CA ALA A 329 -2.46 3.64 -19.89
C ALA A 329 -2.65 2.22 -19.31
N LEU A 330 -3.35 2.10 -18.18
CA LEU A 330 -3.72 0.81 -17.60
C LEU A 330 -4.64 0.02 -18.54
N LYS A 331 -5.62 0.70 -19.13
CA LYS A 331 -6.55 0.12 -20.10
C LYS A 331 -5.81 -0.38 -21.34
N GLU A 332 -4.87 0.39 -21.88
CA GLU A 332 -4.06 -0.03 -23.03
C GLU A 332 -3.31 -1.34 -22.74
N VAL A 333 -2.64 -1.39 -21.59
CA VAL A 333 -1.91 -2.58 -21.12
C VAL A 333 -2.84 -3.79 -21.00
N VAL A 334 -3.96 -3.65 -20.29
CA VAL A 334 -4.88 -4.75 -20.07
C VAL A 334 -5.52 -5.21 -21.39
N MET A 335 -6.03 -4.29 -22.21
CA MET A 335 -6.66 -4.62 -23.49
C MET A 335 -5.67 -5.27 -24.47
N SER A 336 -4.38 -4.90 -24.44
CA SER A 336 -3.35 -5.54 -25.27
C SER A 336 -3.13 -7.01 -24.94
N GLY A 337 -3.52 -7.46 -23.74
CA GLY A 337 -3.51 -8.85 -23.33
C GLY A 337 -4.57 -9.73 -24.01
N GLY A 338 -5.53 -9.13 -24.74
CA GLY A 338 -6.56 -9.85 -25.48
C GLY A 338 -7.94 -9.87 -24.82
N PHE A 339 -8.15 -9.10 -23.75
CA PHE A 339 -9.49 -8.89 -23.17
C PHE A 339 -10.38 -8.13 -24.15
N ALA A 340 -11.67 -8.49 -24.21
CA ALA A 340 -12.67 -7.82 -25.05
C ALA A 340 -13.25 -6.56 -24.38
N GLU A 341 -13.26 -6.53 -23.05
CA GLU A 341 -13.82 -5.43 -22.29
C GLU A 341 -12.92 -5.03 -21.12
N PHE A 342 -12.92 -3.72 -20.81
CA PHE A 342 -12.30 -3.12 -19.64
C PHE A 342 -13.19 -1.99 -19.12
N ARG A 343 -13.55 -2.03 -17.84
CA ARG A 343 -14.36 -0.98 -17.19
C ARG A 343 -13.91 -0.74 -15.76
N ARG A 344 -14.10 0.48 -15.27
CA ARG A 344 -14.07 0.77 -13.83
C ARG A 344 -15.32 0.16 -13.19
N ALA A 345 -15.13 -0.79 -12.29
CA ALA A 345 -16.19 -1.48 -11.56
C ALA A 345 -16.56 -0.75 -10.26
N SER A 346 -15.56 -0.24 -9.55
CA SER A 346 -15.71 0.53 -8.32
C SER A 346 -14.50 1.44 -8.10
N GLU A 347 -14.56 2.26 -7.07
CA GLU A 347 -13.43 3.05 -6.57
C GLU A 347 -13.57 3.35 -5.08
N THR A 348 -12.45 3.70 -4.46
CA THR A 348 -12.36 4.30 -3.14
C THR A 348 -11.51 5.57 -3.27
N PRO A 349 -11.37 6.40 -2.20
CA PRO A 349 -10.44 7.52 -2.25
C PRO A 349 -8.97 7.13 -2.55
N PHE A 350 -8.59 5.86 -2.35
CA PHE A 350 -7.22 5.37 -2.51
C PHE A 350 -7.03 4.43 -3.69
N ASN A 351 -8.07 3.77 -4.21
CA ASN A 351 -7.93 2.78 -5.27
C ASN A 351 -9.01 2.92 -6.35
N ARG A 352 -8.64 2.55 -7.58
CA ARG A 352 -9.54 2.31 -8.69
C ARG A 352 -9.62 0.81 -8.92
N ILE A 353 -10.83 0.28 -9.09
CA ILE A 353 -11.08 -1.15 -9.24
C ILE A 353 -11.66 -1.37 -10.63
N TYR A 354 -10.96 -2.16 -11.44
CA TYR A 354 -11.34 -2.48 -12.81
C TYR A 354 -11.75 -3.94 -12.95
N GLU A 355 -12.69 -4.16 -13.86
CA GLU A 355 -13.04 -5.48 -14.37
C GLU A 355 -12.63 -5.56 -15.85
N ALA A 356 -11.87 -6.59 -16.21
CA ALA A 356 -11.60 -6.97 -17.59
C ALA A 356 -12.18 -8.36 -17.90
N ARG A 357 -12.75 -8.53 -19.11
CA ARG A 357 -13.48 -9.76 -19.51
C ARG A 357 -13.09 -10.23 -20.90
N LEU A 358 -13.18 -11.54 -21.12
CA LEU A 358 -12.98 -12.23 -22.40
C LEU A 358 -14.08 -11.93 -23.42
#